data_AF-A0A938Z8Z2-F1
#
_entry.id   AF-A0A938Z8Z2-F1
#
_cell.length_a   1.000
_cell.length_b   1.000
_cell.length_c   1.000
_cell.angle_alpha   90.00
_cell.angle_beta   90.00
_cell.angle_gamma   90.00
#
_symmetry.space_group_name_H-M   'P 1'
#
loop_
_entity.id
_entity.type
_entity.pdbx_description
1 polymer ?
#
loop_
_entity_poly.entity_id
_entity_poly.type
_entity_poly.pdbx_seq_one_letter_code
_entity_poly.pdbx_strand_id
1 'polypeptide(L)'
;MIFPAIDLQEGRSVRLYKGDFAQETVINPDPVDQAKQYEAAKVGALHLVDLDGAKAGKPVNVDIVKAVRAAFTGILEIGGGIRDKEAVDLYLSLGVDRVILGSVALKNPELTKQVIAEYGAE
;
A
#
# COMPACT_ATOMS: atom_id res chain seq x y z
N MET A 1 -3.32 -17.90 4.96
CA MET A 1 -3.20 -16.97 3.82
C MET A 1 -1.83 -16.32 3.90
N ILE A 2 -1.16 -16.09 2.77
CA ILE A 2 0.17 -15.46 2.70
C ILE A 2 -0.02 -14.11 2.01
N PHE A 3 0.61 -13.07 2.56
CA PHE A 3 0.67 -11.72 2.00
C PHE A 3 2.13 -11.40 1.70
N PRO A 4 2.61 -11.60 0.47
CA PRO A 4 3.86 -11.00 0.03
C PRO A 4 3.75 -9.48 0.14
N ALA A 5 4.85 -8.83 0.49
CA ALA A 5 4.91 -7.37 0.62
C ALA A 5 5.77 -6.78 -0.48
N ILE A 6 5.33 -5.65 -1.04
CA ILE A 6 6.11 -4.80 -1.93
C ILE A 6 6.17 -3.41 -1.29
N ASP A 7 7.36 -3.02 -0.85
CA ASP A 7 7.60 -1.67 -0.35
C ASP A 7 8.03 -0.78 -1.53
N LEU A 8 7.29 0.30 -1.76
CA LEU A 8 7.48 1.24 -2.86
C LEU A 8 8.33 2.43 -2.41
N GLN A 9 9.46 2.64 -3.08
CA GLN A 9 10.31 3.81 -2.90
C GLN A 9 10.93 4.22 -4.22
N GLU A 10 10.80 5.50 -4.58
CA GLU A 10 11.28 6.09 -5.83
C GLU A 10 10.84 5.28 -7.07
N GLY A 11 9.60 4.80 -7.04
CA GLY A 11 9.00 3.99 -8.10
C GLY A 11 9.51 2.55 -8.23
N ARG A 12 10.32 2.07 -7.29
CA ARG A 12 10.93 0.73 -7.28
C ARG A 12 10.41 -0.09 -6.09
N SER A 13 10.52 -1.41 -6.17
CA SER A 13 10.35 -2.28 -5.02
C SER A 13 11.67 -2.38 -4.26
N VAL A 14 11.65 -1.99 -3.01
CA VAL A 14 12.81 -2.01 -2.12
C VAL A 14 12.54 -2.83 -0.88
N ARG A 15 13.61 -3.09 -0.13
CA ARG A 15 13.55 -3.58 1.23
C ARG A 15 14.48 -2.74 2.09
N LEU A 16 13.95 -2.17 3.16
CA LEU A 16 14.75 -1.41 4.12
C LEU A 16 15.28 -2.34 5.21
N TYR A 17 16.58 -2.23 5.53
CA TYR A 17 17.11 -2.92 6.70
C TYR A 17 16.60 -2.26 7.98
N LYS A 18 15.75 -2.97 8.73
CA LYS A 18 15.10 -2.46 9.96
C LYS A 18 14.39 -1.11 9.81
N GLY A 19 13.88 -0.81 8.61
CA GLY A 19 13.20 0.47 8.33
C GLY A 19 14.13 1.66 8.13
N ASP A 20 15.44 1.43 7.99
CA ASP A 20 16.40 2.49 7.68
C ASP A 20 16.42 2.80 6.18
N PHE A 21 15.95 4.00 5.83
CA PHE A 21 15.91 4.52 4.46
C PHE A 21 17.31 4.68 3.83
N ALA A 22 18.37 4.80 4.63
CA ALA A 22 19.74 4.86 4.13
C ALA A 22 20.29 3.48 3.76
N GLN A 23 19.61 2.39 4.17
CA GLN A 23 20.01 1.02 3.92
C GLN A 23 18.93 0.29 3.11
N GLU A 24 18.70 0.77 1.89
CA GLU A 24 17.80 0.14 0.93
C GLU A 24 18.50 -0.96 0.12
N THR A 25 17.77 -2.04 -0.13
CA THR A 25 18.11 -3.02 -1.18
C THR A 25 16.99 -3.02 -2.21
N VAL A 26 17.33 -2.82 -3.48
CA VAL A 26 16.36 -2.96 -4.57
C VAL A 26 16.04 -4.43 -4.74
N ILE A 27 14.77 -4.79 -4.59
CA ILE A 27 14.26 -6.15 -4.79
C ILE A 27 13.84 -6.33 -6.25
N ASN A 28 13.06 -5.38 -6.77
CA ASN A 28 12.66 -5.35 -8.17
C ASN A 28 12.57 -3.88 -8.63
N PRO A 29 13.22 -3.48 -9.73
CA PRO A 29 13.07 -2.13 -10.28
C PRO A 29 11.65 -1.84 -10.79
N ASP A 30 10.83 -2.85 -11.10
CA ASP A 30 9.44 -2.69 -11.55
C ASP A 30 8.48 -3.41 -10.57
N PRO A 31 7.80 -2.67 -9.67
CA PRO A 31 6.80 -3.21 -8.76
C PRO A 31 5.62 -3.90 -9.46
N VAL A 32 5.27 -3.46 -10.67
CA VAL A 32 4.15 -4.02 -11.44
C VAL A 32 4.54 -5.39 -11.98
N ASP A 33 5.78 -5.55 -12.44
CA ASP A 33 6.32 -6.86 -12.82
C ASP A 33 6.27 -7.84 -11.63
N GLN A 34 6.69 -7.40 -10.45
CA GLN A 34 6.62 -8.24 -9.25
C GLN A 34 5.18 -8.64 -8.88
N ALA A 35 4.22 -7.73 -9.02
CA ALA A 35 2.80 -8.04 -8.82
C ALA A 35 2.29 -9.10 -9.82
N LYS A 36 2.69 -9.01 -11.10
CA LYS A 36 2.36 -10.04 -12.12
C LYS A 36 2.94 -11.40 -11.77
N GLN A 37 4.14 -11.45 -11.20
CA GLN A 37 4.74 -12.71 -10.75
C GLN A 37 3.92 -13.34 -9.60
N TYR A 38 3.41 -12.53 -8.67
CA TYR A 38 2.53 -13.02 -7.60
C TYR A 38 1.16 -13.46 -8.11
N GLU A 39 0.58 -12.75 -9.09
CA GLU A 39 -0.64 -13.17 -9.79
C GLU A 39 -0.44 -14.53 -10.48
N ALA A 40 0.66 -14.69 -11.23
CA ALA A 40 0.99 -15.94 -11.92
C ALA A 40 1.23 -17.10 -10.93
N ALA A 41 1.77 -16.80 -9.75
CA ALA A 41 1.92 -17.75 -8.65
C ALA A 41 0.60 -18.03 -7.90
N LYS A 42 -0.51 -17.39 -8.28
CA LYS A 42 -1.85 -17.53 -7.68
C LYS A 42 -1.87 -17.21 -6.19
N VAL A 43 -1.10 -16.20 -5.80
CA VAL A 43 -1.16 -15.67 -4.44
C VAL A 43 -2.51 -14.98 -4.25
N GLY A 44 -3.20 -15.30 -3.15
CA GLY A 44 -4.54 -14.76 -2.90
C GLY A 44 -4.59 -13.31 -2.41
N ALA A 45 -3.46 -12.77 -1.92
CA ALA A 45 -3.40 -11.42 -1.39
C ALA A 45 -2.01 -10.78 -1.54
N LEU A 46 -1.95 -9.46 -1.62
CA LEU A 46 -0.75 -8.66 -1.81
C LEU A 46 -0.77 -7.44 -0.88
N HIS A 47 0.32 -7.22 -0.15
CA HIS A 47 0.53 -6.08 0.72
C HIS A 47 1.42 -5.04 0.04
N LEU A 48 0.95 -3.81 -0.10
CA LEU A 48 1.72 -2.68 -0.61
C LEU A 48 2.01 -1.66 0.48
N VAL A 49 3.22 -1.12 0.49
CA VAL A 49 3.58 0.00 1.36
C VAL A 49 4.16 1.14 0.53
N ASP A 50 3.49 2.29 0.50
CA ASP A 50 4.05 3.52 -0.07
C ASP A 50 4.99 4.18 0.96
N LEU A 51 6.30 3.85 0.88
CA LEU A 51 7.29 4.41 1.79
C LEU A 51 7.51 5.91 1.55
N ASP A 52 7.49 6.33 0.29
CA ASP A 52 7.55 7.75 -0.07
C ASP A 52 6.35 8.49 0.52
N GLY A 53 5.17 7.89 0.40
CA GLY A 53 3.95 8.43 0.98
C GLY A 53 3.98 8.47 2.51
N ALA A 54 4.52 7.44 3.16
CA ALA A 54 4.71 7.41 4.61
C ALA A 54 5.59 8.58 5.09
N LYS A 55 6.68 8.85 4.37
CA LYS A 55 7.62 9.94 4.63
C LYS A 55 7.02 11.30 4.34
N ALA A 56 6.36 11.48 3.19
CA ALA A 56 5.73 12.73 2.77
C ALA A 56 4.44 13.04 3.54
N GLY A 57 3.77 12.03 4.07
CA GLY A 57 2.49 12.15 4.77
C GLY A 57 1.27 12.28 3.87
N LYS A 58 1.38 11.86 2.61
CA LYS A 58 0.32 11.83 1.61
C LYS A 58 0.65 10.77 0.56
N PRO A 59 -0.31 10.23 -0.19
CA PRO A 59 -0.04 9.32 -1.31
C PRO A 59 0.96 9.92 -2.30
N VAL A 60 2.01 9.17 -2.67
CA VAL A 60 3.02 9.59 -3.65
C VAL A 60 3.03 8.64 -4.86
N ASN A 61 2.97 7.34 -4.64
CA ASN A 61 3.12 6.33 -5.69
C ASN A 61 1.77 5.89 -6.31
N VAL A 62 0.80 6.81 -6.41
CA VAL A 62 -0.60 6.52 -6.80
C VAL A 62 -0.70 5.82 -8.16
N ASP A 63 0.05 6.29 -9.17
CA ASP A 63 0.02 5.71 -10.52
C ASP A 63 0.56 4.26 -10.53
N ILE A 64 1.55 3.97 -9.69
CA ILE A 64 2.10 2.62 -9.56
C ILE A 64 1.08 1.70 -8.87
N VAL A 65 0.41 2.18 -7.81
CA VAL A 65 -0.64 1.42 -7.13
C VAL A 65 -1.77 1.07 -8.10
N LYS A 66 -2.19 2.03 -8.93
CA LYS A 66 -3.17 1.81 -10.00
C LYS A 66 -2.70 0.75 -11.00
N ALA A 67 -1.43 0.79 -11.41
CA ALA A 67 -0.87 -0.20 -12.32
C ALA A 67 -0.76 -1.59 -11.68
N VAL A 68 -0.38 -1.68 -10.41
CA VAL A 68 -0.33 -2.94 -9.64
C VAL A 68 -1.71 -3.54 -9.51
N ARG A 69 -2.73 -2.74 -9.16
CA ARG A 69 -4.13 -3.21 -9.10
C ARG A 69 -4.60 -3.76 -10.43
N ALA A 70 -4.21 -3.16 -11.56
CA ALA A 70 -4.56 -3.67 -12.88
C ALA A 70 -3.85 -4.99 -13.22
N ALA A 71 -2.71 -5.28 -12.58
CA ALA A 71 -1.89 -6.46 -12.83
C ALA A 71 -2.15 -7.63 -11.86
N PHE A 72 -2.72 -7.37 -10.69
CA PHE A 72 -3.01 -8.35 -9.65
C PHE A 72 -4.50 -8.32 -9.34
N THR A 73 -5.18 -9.47 -9.30
CA THR A 73 -6.65 -9.56 -9.13
C THR A 73 -7.08 -10.06 -7.74
N GLY A 74 -6.14 -10.55 -6.93
CA GLY A 74 -6.40 -10.96 -5.54
C GLY A 74 -6.65 -9.78 -4.59
N ILE A 75 -6.70 -10.05 -3.29
CA ILE A 75 -6.92 -9.03 -2.27
C ILE A 75 -5.71 -8.11 -2.20
N LEU A 76 -5.89 -6.82 -2.48
CA LEU A 76 -4.84 -5.80 -2.42
C LEU A 76 -5.06 -4.93 -1.20
N GLU A 77 -4.04 -4.84 -0.34
CA GLU A 77 -4.02 -3.89 0.76
C GLU A 77 -2.89 -2.87 0.61
N ILE A 78 -3.12 -1.65 1.05
CA ILE A 78 -2.11 -0.58 0.98
C ILE A 78 -1.99 0.21 2.28
N GLY A 79 -0.75 0.43 2.68
CA GLY A 79 -0.36 1.41 3.69
C GLY A 79 0.59 2.47 3.14
N GLY A 80 0.83 3.52 3.93
CA GLY A 80 1.80 4.56 3.61
C GLY A 80 1.15 5.88 3.22
N GLY A 81 1.34 6.91 4.06
CA GLY A 81 0.90 8.28 3.76
C GLY A 81 -0.59 8.56 3.92
N ILE A 82 -1.39 7.60 4.38
CA ILE A 82 -2.84 7.77 4.58
C ILE A 82 -3.07 8.50 5.91
N ARG A 83 -3.46 9.79 5.84
CA ARG A 83 -3.63 10.67 7.02
C ARG A 83 -4.99 11.36 7.11
N ASP A 84 -5.77 11.27 6.05
CA ASP A 84 -7.07 11.92 5.91
C ASP A 84 -8.02 11.01 5.14
N LYS A 85 -9.28 11.42 5.03
CA LYS A 85 -10.32 10.64 4.36
C LYS A 85 -10.09 10.63 2.85
N GLU A 86 -9.60 11.73 2.30
CA GLU A 86 -9.33 11.88 0.88
C GLU A 86 -8.32 10.83 0.38
N ALA A 87 -7.28 10.53 1.15
CA ALA A 87 -6.33 9.46 0.85
C ALA A 87 -6.96 8.06 0.93
N VAL A 88 -7.89 7.82 1.87
CA VAL A 88 -8.65 6.57 1.96
C VAL A 88 -9.53 6.39 0.72
N ASP A 89 -10.35 7.39 0.42
CA ASP A 89 -11.28 7.40 -0.70
C ASP A 89 -10.53 7.22 -2.02
N LEU A 90 -9.37 7.87 -2.17
CA LEU A 90 -8.50 7.71 -3.33
C LEU A 90 -8.14 6.23 -3.54
N TYR A 91 -7.55 5.56 -2.55
CA TYR A 91 -7.09 4.18 -2.74
C TYR A 91 -8.25 3.20 -2.94
N LEU A 92 -9.34 3.34 -2.21
CA LEU A 92 -10.53 2.51 -2.41
C LEU A 92 -11.15 2.72 -3.80
N SER A 93 -11.17 3.96 -4.30
CA SER A 93 -11.67 4.27 -5.65
C SER A 93 -10.80 3.67 -6.77
N LEU A 94 -9.53 3.38 -6.49
CA LEU A 94 -8.64 2.68 -7.42
C LEU A 94 -8.92 1.17 -7.46
N GLY A 95 -9.79 0.64 -6.58
CA GLY A 95 -10.09 -0.78 -6.46
C GLY A 95 -9.16 -1.52 -5.48
N VAL A 96 -8.42 -0.79 -4.63
CA VAL A 96 -7.73 -1.42 -3.51
C VAL A 96 -8.78 -1.91 -2.51
N ASP A 97 -8.61 -3.14 -2.02
CA ASP A 97 -9.61 -3.78 -1.15
C ASP A 97 -9.50 -3.27 0.29
N ARG A 98 -8.28 -2.97 0.76
CA ARG A 98 -8.04 -2.55 2.15
C ARG A 98 -7.03 -1.41 2.27
N VAL A 99 -7.31 -0.48 3.17
CA VAL A 99 -6.40 0.62 3.54
C VAL A 99 -5.89 0.44 4.95
N ILE A 100 -4.58 0.67 5.15
CA ILE A 100 -3.91 0.45 6.43
C ILE A 100 -3.68 1.80 7.11
N LEU A 101 -4.45 2.04 8.18
CA LEU A 101 -4.33 3.21 9.03
C LEU A 101 -3.36 2.92 10.19
N GLY A 102 -2.11 3.33 10.03
CA GLY A 102 -1.08 3.21 11.07
C GLY A 102 -1.09 4.41 12.02
N SER A 103 -0.12 5.32 11.85
CA SER A 103 0.09 6.45 12.77
C SER A 103 -1.13 7.38 12.95
N VAL A 104 -1.99 7.48 11.94
CA VAL A 104 -3.20 8.31 12.01
C VAL A 104 -4.24 7.74 12.96
N ALA A 105 -4.31 6.42 13.13
CA ALA A 105 -5.26 5.80 14.06
C ALA A 105 -5.00 6.19 15.51
N LEU A 106 -3.74 6.48 15.86
CA LEU A 106 -3.36 7.01 17.18
C LEU A 106 -3.59 8.52 17.29
N LYS A 107 -3.23 9.28 16.24
CA LYS A 107 -3.25 10.75 16.27
C LYS A 107 -4.65 11.34 16.05
N ASN A 108 -5.47 10.67 15.26
CA ASN A 108 -6.84 11.02 14.95
C ASN A 108 -7.74 9.76 14.94
N PRO A 109 -8.07 9.22 16.12
CA PRO A 109 -8.92 8.02 16.22
C PRO A 109 -10.32 8.21 15.61
N GLU A 110 -10.81 9.45 15.52
CA GLU A 110 -12.12 9.75 14.92
C GLU A 110 -12.14 9.46 13.42
N LEU A 111 -11.04 9.72 12.69
CA LEU A 111 -10.93 9.31 11.29
C LEU A 111 -11.07 7.79 11.16
N THR A 112 -10.39 7.02 12.01
CA THR A 112 -10.49 5.55 11.97
C THR A 112 -11.92 5.07 12.22
N LYS A 113 -12.61 5.65 13.21
CA LYS A 113 -14.03 5.32 13.47
C LYS A 113 -14.91 5.68 12.27
N GLN A 114 -14.69 6.84 11.66
CA GLN A 114 -15.42 7.28 10.48
C GLN A 114 -15.22 6.32 9.30
N VAL A 115 -13.98 5.97 8.99
CA VAL A 115 -13.64 5.04 7.91
C VAL A 115 -14.26 3.67 8.14
N ILE A 116 -14.20 3.13 9.36
CA ILE A 116 -14.83 1.85 9.70
C ILE A 116 -16.36 1.93 9.56
N ALA A 117 -16.98 3.04 9.99
CA ALA A 117 -18.43 3.21 9.90
C ALA A 117 -18.91 3.31 8.44
N GLU A 118 -18.10 3.87 7.54
CA GLU A 118 -18.44 4.09 6.14
C GLU A 118 -18.12 2.88 5.25
N TYR A 119 -16.93 2.28 5.41
CA TYR A 119 -16.42 1.23 4.54
C TYR A 119 -16.46 -0.17 5.15
N GLY A 120 -16.66 -0.29 6.47
CA GLY A 120 -16.62 -1.55 7.20
C GLY A 120 -15.25 -1.85 7.81
N ALA A 121 -15.20 -2.95 8.57
CA ALA A 121 -14.01 -3.40 9.29
C ALA A 121 -13.29 -4.60 8.62
N GLU A 122 -13.85 -5.12 7.52
CA GLU A 122 -13.41 -6.35 6.83
C GLU A 122 -12.64 -6.05 5.53
#